data_AF-R7VY94-F1
#
_entry.id   AF-R7VY94-F1
#
_cell.length_a   1.000
_cell.length_b   1.000
_cell.length_c   1.000
_cell.angle_alpha   90.00
_cell.angle_beta   90.00
_cell.angle_gamma   90.00
#
_symmetry.space_group_name_H-M   'P 1'
#
loop_
_entity.id
_entity.type
_entity.pdbx_description
1 polymer ?
#
loop_
_entity_poly.entity_id
_entity_poly.type
_entity_poly.pdbx_seq_one_letter_code
_entity_poly.pdbx_strand_id
1 'polypeptide(L)' 'GVQVSSSGFYTVITTDFGLTVKFDGSHRVEVTLPSTFGQKVCGMCGNYNGMAADDFLNPEGVLEPDSTSLGNSWQV' A
#
# COMPACT_ATOMS: atom_id res chain seq x y z
N GLY A 1 -3.99 -17.24 8.55
CA GLY A 1 -2.65 -17.50 9.11
C GLY A 1 -1.62 -16.65 8.40
N VAL A 2 -0.48 -16.42 9.04
CA VAL A 2 0.62 -15.62 8.50
C VAL A 2 1.82 -16.53 8.26
N GLN A 3 2.47 -16.37 7.11
CA GLN A 3 3.70 -17.06 6.75
C GLN A 3 4.79 -16.02 6.51
N VAL A 4 5.96 -16.26 7.11
CA VAL A 4 7.14 -15.42 6.94
C VAL A 4 8.22 -16.26 6.29
N SER A 5 8.82 -15.75 5.22
CA SER A 5 9.85 -16.44 4.46
C SER A 5 10.91 -15.46 3.96
N SER A 6 12.05 -15.99 3.51
CA SER A 6 13.11 -15.21 2.89
C SER A 6 13.20 -15.55 1.41
N SER A 7 13.35 -14.53 0.55
CA SER A 7 13.54 -14.68 -0.88
C SER A 7 14.61 -13.71 -1.36
N GLY A 8 15.82 -14.20 -1.63
CA GLY A 8 16.99 -13.35 -1.85
C GLY A 8 17.26 -12.44 -0.65
N PHE A 9 17.34 -11.13 -0.88
CA PHE A 9 17.50 -10.12 0.18
C PHE A 9 16.17 -9.67 0.81
N TYR A 10 15.03 -10.20 0.36
CA TYR A 10 13.72 -9.81 0.87
C TYR A 10 13.25 -10.73 1.99
N THR A 11 12.69 -10.13 3.04
CA THR A 11 11.73 -10.78 3.93
C THR A 11 10.34 -10.67 3.29
N VAL A 12 9.67 -11.80 3.11
CA VAL A 12 8.36 -11.91 2.48
C VAL A 12 7.34 -12.41 3.49
N ILE A 13 6.32 -11.60 3.72
CA ILE A 13 5.17 -11.93 4.57
C ILE A 13 3.99 -12.22 3.66
N THR A 14 3.38 -13.39 3.80
CA THR A 14 2.16 -13.78 3.08
C THR A 14 1.07 -14.10 4.08
N THR A 15 -0.13 -13.61 3.81
CA THR A 15 -1.32 -13.87 4.61
C THR A 15 -2.27 -14.80 3.87
N ASP A 16 -3.16 -15.48 4.60
CA ASP A 16 -4.18 -16.36 4.01
C ASP A 16 -5.26 -15.63 3.22
N PHE A 17 -5.45 -14.33 3.46
CA PHE A 17 -6.32 -13.48 2.64
C PHE A 17 -5.63 -12.91 1.38
N GLY A 18 -4.38 -13.33 1.11
CA GLY A 18 -3.69 -13.07 -0.14
C GLY A 18 -2.85 -11.79 -0.20
N LEU A 19 -2.78 -11.01 0.89
CA LEU A 19 -1.80 -9.92 1.00
C LEU A 19 -0.38 -10.51 1.05
N THR A 20 0.51 -9.95 0.24
CA THR A 20 1.96 -10.19 0.30
C THR A 20 2.70 -8.88 0.53
N VAL A 21 3.60 -8.86 1.51
CA VAL A 21 4.52 -7.76 1.77
C VAL A 21 5.94 -8.25 1.56
N LYS A 22 6.72 -7.52 0.76
CA LYS A 22 8.16 -7.77 0.57
C LYS A 22 8.94 -6.58 1.10
N PHE A 23 9.90 -6.83 1.98
CA PHE A 23 10.76 -5.81 2.56
C PHE A 23 12.23 -6.20 2.41
N ASP A 24 13.06 -5.29 1.92
CA ASP A 24 14.50 -5.53 1.70
C ASP A 24 15.36 -5.40 2.97
N GLY A 25 14.75 -5.04 4.11
CA GLY A 25 15.49 -4.79 5.35
C GLY A 25 16.05 -3.37 5.48
N SER A 26 15.80 -2.49 4.50
CA SER A 26 16.37 -1.14 4.44
C SER A 26 15.33 -0.06 4.14
N HIS A 27 14.86 0.04 2.89
CA HIS A 27 14.05 1.18 2.44
C HIS A 27 12.99 0.81 1.40
N ARG A 28 13.05 -0.40 0.81
CA ARG A 28 12.08 -0.83 -0.21
C ARG A 28 11.05 -1.75 0.41
N VAL A 29 9.80 -1.29 0.38
CA VAL A 29 8.61 -2.08 0.73
C VAL A 29 7.73 -2.21 -0.51
N GLU A 30 7.33 -3.43 -0.83
CA GLU A 30 6.32 -3.72 -1.85
C GLU A 30 5.12 -4.40 -1.20
N VAL A 31 3.93 -3.88 -1.48
CA VAL A 31 2.65 -4.45 -1.04
C VAL A 31 1.91 -4.95 -2.27
N THR A 32 1.54 -6.22 -2.28
CA THR A 32 0.72 -6.83 -3.33
C THR A 32 -0.60 -7.28 -2.72
N LEU A 33 -1.70 -6.85 -3.32
CA LEU A 33 -3.06 -7.18 -2.92
C LEU A 33 -3.79 -7.93 -4.04
N PRO A 34 -4.65 -8.91 -3.70
CA PRO A 34 -5.61 -9.46 -4.65
C PRO A 34 -6.59 -8.39 -5.13
N SER A 35 -7.11 -8.54 -6.36
CA SER A 35 -8.07 -7.59 -6.95
C SER A 35 -9.38 -7.44 -6.16
N THR A 36 -9.68 -8.38 -5.25
CA THR A 36 -10.83 -8.29 -4.34
C THR A 36 -10.77 -7.11 -3.36
N PHE A 37 -9.59 -6.49 -3.20
CA PHE A 37 -9.35 -5.29 -2.41
C PHE A 37 -9.51 -3.99 -3.21
N GLY A 38 -9.84 -4.06 -4.51
CA GLY A 38 -10.07 -2.86 -5.32
C GLY A 38 -11.17 -1.99 -4.71
N GLN A 39 -10.93 -0.67 -4.63
CA GLN A 39 -11.82 0.31 -3.99
C GLN A 39 -12.09 0.09 -2.49
N LYS A 40 -11.33 -0.80 -1.82
CA LYS A 40 -11.50 -1.13 -0.39
C LYS A 40 -10.29 -0.75 0.47
N VAL A 41 -9.35 -0.04 -0.11
CA VAL A 41 -8.14 0.44 0.56
C VAL A 41 -8.04 1.95 0.38
N CYS A 42 -7.26 2.57 1.25
CA CYS A 42 -6.89 3.97 1.20
C CYS A 42 -5.49 4.12 1.81
N GLY A 43 -4.86 5.26 1.60
CA GLY A 43 -3.52 5.55 2.11
C GLY A 43 -2.58 6.09 1.04
N MET A 44 -1.30 6.17 1.37
CA MET A 44 -0.25 6.65 0.47
C MET A 44 -0.06 5.81 -0.81
N CYS A 45 -0.63 4.60 -0.88
CA CYS A 45 -0.61 3.75 -2.08
C CYS A 45 -1.86 3.93 -2.96
N GLY A 46 -2.69 4.95 -2.69
CA GLY A 46 -3.95 5.19 -3.40
C GLY A 46 -5.11 4.33 -2.91
N ASN A 47 -6.19 4.31 -3.69
CA ASN A 47 -7.45 3.64 -3.32
C ASN A 47 -7.71 2.33 -4.10
N TYR A 48 -6.78 1.95 -4.99
CA TYR A 48 -6.82 0.75 -5.82
C TYR A 48 -8.09 0.62 -6.68
N ASN A 49 -8.61 1.71 -7.22
CA ASN A 49 -9.80 1.72 -8.08
C ASN A 49 -9.49 1.68 -9.59
N GLY A 50 -8.20 1.76 -9.97
CA GLY A 50 -7.74 1.81 -11.36
C GLY A 50 -7.74 3.21 -11.99
N MET A 51 -7.99 4.26 -11.21
CA MET A 51 -8.02 5.66 -11.63
C MET A 51 -6.90 6.45 -10.97
N ALA A 52 -5.72 6.47 -11.60
CA ALA A 52 -4.54 7.16 -11.06
C ALA A 52 -4.74 8.67 -10.75
N ALA A 53 -5.78 9.29 -11.32
CA ALA A 53 -6.11 10.70 -11.10
C ALA A 53 -6.64 10.99 -9.68
N ASP A 54 -7.12 9.98 -8.94
CA ASP A 54 -7.64 10.15 -7.57
C ASP A 54 -6.83 9.41 -6.50
N ASP A 55 -5.61 8.95 -6.81
CA ASP A 55 -4.78 8.25 -5.84
C ASP A 55 -4.18 9.17 -4.76
N PHE A 56 -4.33 10.50 -4.90
CA PHE A 56 -3.88 11.50 -3.91
C PHE A 56 -4.99 11.91 -2.93
N LEU A 57 -5.96 11.02 -2.67
CA LEU A 57 -6.98 11.27 -1.65
C LEU A 57 -6.38 11.19 -0.23
N ASN A 58 -6.69 12.19 0.60
CA ASN A 58 -6.39 12.20 2.02
C ASN A 58 -7.41 11.37 2.84
N PRO A 59 -7.24 11.21 4.17
CA PRO A 59 -8.17 10.44 5.00
C PRO A 59 -9.63 10.94 4.95
N GLU A 60 -9.85 12.22 4.69
CA GLU A 60 -11.18 12.84 4.54
C GLU A 60 -11.78 12.66 3.13
N GLY A 61 -11.04 12.07 2.19
CA GLY A 61 -11.48 11.90 0.81
C GLY A 61 -11.37 13.16 -0.06
N VAL A 62 -10.48 14.08 0.30
CA VAL A 62 -10.14 15.28 -0.48
C VAL A 62 -8.85 15.04 -1.24
N LEU A 63 -8.80 15.48 -2.50
CA LEU A 63 -7.63 15.33 -3.37
C LEU A 63 -6.53 16.34 -2.98
N GLU A 64 -5.36 15.83 -2.62
CA GLU A 64 -4.18 16.63 -2.31
C GLU A 64 -3.47 17.08 -3.60
N PRO A 65 -2.87 18.29 -3.62
CA PRO A 65 -2.27 18.86 -4.82
C PRO A 65 -0.94 18.21 -5.21
N ASP A 66 -0.26 17.58 -4.27
CA ASP A 66 1.08 17.01 -4.47
C ASP A 66 1.38 15.89 -3.45
N SER A 67 2.47 15.16 -3.70
CA SER A 67 2.88 14.00 -2.90
C SER A 67 3.32 14.37 -1.47
N THR A 68 3.79 15.60 -1.26
CA THR A 68 4.20 16.07 0.07
C THR A 68 2.96 16.34 0.91
N SER A 69 1.98 17.04 0.34
CA SER A 69 0.69 17.30 0.96
C SER A 69 -0.04 15.98 1.27
N LEU A 70 -0.02 15.02 0.34
CA LEU A 70 -0.49 13.66 0.58
C LEU A 70 0.21 12.98 1.76
N GLY A 71 1.55 12.95 1.75
CA GLY A 71 2.34 12.32 2.82
C GLY A 71 2.06 12.92 4.20
N ASN A 72 1.92 14.25 4.28
CA ASN A 72 1.55 14.94 5.52
C ASN A 72 0.13 14.60 5.98
N SER A 73 -0.82 14.46 5.05
CA SER A 73 -2.22 14.14 5.38
C SER A 73 -2.42 12.73 5.96
N TRP A 74 -1.54 11.79 5.62
CA TRP A 74 -1.56 10.40 6.10
C TRP A 74 -0.64 10.13 7.30
N GLN A 75 -0.11 11.19 7.93
CA GLN A 75 0.71 11.06 9.13
C GLN A 75 -0.13 10.52 10.31
N VAL A 76 0.44 9.56 11.06
CA VAL A 76 -0.14 8.94 12.27
C VAL A 76 0.32 9.60 13.57
#